data_AF-A0A659UT90-F1
#
_entry.id   AF-A0A659UT90-F1
#
_cell.length_a   1.000
_cell.length_b   1.000
_cell.length_c   1.000
_cell.angle_alpha   90.00
_cell.angle_beta   90.00
_cell.angle_gamma   90.00
#
_symmetry.space_group_name_H-M   'P 1'
#
loop_
_entity.id
_entity.type
_entity.pdbx_description
1 polymer ?
#
loop_
_entity_poly.entity_id
_entity_poly.type
_entity_poly.pdbx_seq_one_letter_code
_entity_poly.pdbx_strand_id
1 'polypeptide(L)'
;DDYKAVIKSHVDAFVSDYRAYFETNDALDDVKRTMLDPMPRLTLVPGLGMFGHGRTLKDARIASDVGEMWIEAVRGAEAVGRFHPLSKADLFPLEYWSLEQAKLASNKPKPLTGQVVLITGGAGAIGAAT
;
A
#
# COMPACT_ATOMS: atom_id res chain seq x y z
N ASP A 1 10.79 21.28 -6.81
CA ASP A 1 10.81 20.53 -8.08
C ASP A 1 11.65 19.25 -8.03
N ASP A 2 12.86 19.27 -7.50
CA ASP A 2 13.74 18.09 -7.43
C ASP A 2 13.14 16.90 -6.63
N TYR A 3 12.62 17.14 -5.42
CA TYR A 3 11.97 16.10 -4.61
C TYR A 3 10.81 15.38 -5.32
N LYS A 4 10.03 16.11 -6.12
CA LYS A 4 8.90 15.53 -6.85
C LYS A 4 9.40 14.56 -7.93
N ALA A 5 10.49 14.91 -8.61
CA ALA A 5 11.11 14.06 -9.61
C ALA A 5 11.70 12.79 -8.97
N VAL A 6 12.39 12.92 -7.84
CA VAL A 6 12.94 11.79 -7.06
C VAL A 6 11.83 10.84 -6.63
N ILE A 7 10.77 11.35 -5.98
CA ILE A 7 9.63 10.54 -5.55
C ILE A 7 9.00 9.82 -6.74
N LYS A 8 8.78 10.53 -7.86
CA LYS A 8 8.23 9.92 -9.07
C LYS A 8 9.10 8.77 -9.56
N SER A 9 10.42 8.97 -9.63
CA SER A 9 11.37 7.93 -10.06
C SER A 9 11.29 6.67 -9.18
N HIS A 10 11.22 6.83 -7.85
CA HIS A 10 11.09 5.69 -6.94
C HIS A 10 9.75 4.96 -7.07
N VAL A 11 8.65 5.71 -7.24
CA VAL A 11 7.32 5.12 -7.46
C VAL A 11 7.28 4.37 -8.79
N ASP A 12 7.80 4.96 -9.87
CA ASP A 12 7.86 4.32 -11.19
C ASP A 12 8.68 3.01 -11.13
N ALA A 13 9.82 3.03 -10.44
CA ALA A 13 10.66 1.85 -10.23
C ALA A 13 9.93 0.75 -9.45
N PHE A 14 9.27 1.10 -8.33
CA PHE A 14 8.48 0.15 -7.55
C PHE A 14 7.37 -0.49 -8.38
N VAL A 15 6.64 0.32 -9.17
CA VAL A 15 5.56 -0.16 -10.04
C VAL A 15 6.11 -1.09 -11.14
N SER A 16 7.28 -0.76 -11.71
CA SER A 16 7.95 -1.61 -12.69
C SER A 16 8.35 -2.96 -12.09
N ASP A 17 8.97 -2.95 -10.91
CA ASP A 17 9.38 -4.17 -10.20
C ASP A 17 8.18 -5.05 -9.83
N TYR A 18 7.07 -4.43 -9.40
CA TYR A 18 5.84 -5.15 -9.09
C TYR A 18 5.22 -5.80 -10.34
N ARG A 19 5.20 -5.08 -11.48
CA ARG A 19 4.73 -5.65 -12.75
C ARG A 19 5.57 -6.85 -13.18
N ALA A 20 6.90 -6.72 -13.13
CA ALA A 20 7.80 -7.82 -13.46
C ALA A 20 7.61 -9.02 -12.51
N TYR A 21 7.43 -8.77 -11.21
CA TYR A 21 7.07 -9.79 -10.23
C TYR A 21 5.75 -10.48 -10.59
N PHE A 22 4.69 -9.74 -10.90
CA PHE A 22 3.42 -10.31 -11.29
C PHE A 22 3.53 -11.15 -12.56
N GLU A 23 4.11 -10.60 -13.62
CA GLU A 23 4.23 -11.26 -14.93
C GLU A 23 5.06 -12.56 -14.84
N THR A 24 6.16 -12.53 -14.08
CA THR A 24 7.02 -13.71 -13.89
C THR A 24 6.28 -14.83 -13.16
N ASN A 25 5.49 -14.50 -12.13
CA ASN A 25 4.85 -15.51 -11.29
C ASN A 25 3.48 -15.97 -11.81
N ASP A 26 2.70 -15.11 -12.49
CA ASP A 26 1.46 -15.52 -13.18
C ASP A 26 1.76 -16.49 -14.33
N ALA A 27 2.96 -16.44 -14.91
CA ALA A 27 3.40 -17.36 -15.96
C ALA A 27 3.82 -18.74 -15.44
N LEU A 28 3.87 -18.98 -14.13
CA LEU A 28 4.29 -20.25 -13.54
C LEU A 28 3.20 -21.33 -13.57
N ASP A 29 1.94 -20.95 -13.75
CA ASP A 29 0.81 -21.88 -13.84
C ASP A 29 -0.24 -21.39 -14.86
N ASP A 30 -1.28 -22.20 -15.08
CA ASP A 30 -2.36 -21.88 -16.03
C ASP A 30 -3.48 -21.02 -15.42
N VAL A 31 -3.37 -20.62 -14.15
CA VAL A 31 -4.41 -19.86 -13.44
C VAL A 31 -4.23 -18.38 -13.74
N LYS A 32 -5.07 -17.85 -14.63
CA LYS A 32 -5.07 -16.42 -14.96
C LYS A 32 -5.52 -15.57 -13.79
N ARG A 33 -4.62 -14.73 -13.27
CA ARG A 33 -4.92 -13.73 -12.23
C ARG A 33 -5.02 -12.33 -12.83
N THR A 34 -5.69 -11.44 -12.14
CA THR A 34 -5.69 -10.00 -12.47
C THR A 34 -4.73 -9.29 -11.54
N MET A 35 -3.79 -8.54 -12.10
CA MET A 35 -2.81 -7.77 -11.31
C MET A 35 -3.52 -6.81 -10.35
N LEU A 36 -3.07 -6.81 -9.10
CA LEU A 36 -3.53 -5.85 -8.11
C LEU A 36 -2.97 -4.44 -8.38
N ASP A 37 -3.50 -3.45 -7.68
CA ASP A 37 -3.02 -2.07 -7.73
C ASP A 37 -1.53 -1.99 -7.33
N PRO A 38 -0.61 -1.66 -8.26
CA PRO A 38 0.83 -1.76 -8.04
C PRO A 38 1.41 -0.58 -7.25
N MET A 39 0.57 0.36 -6.81
CA MET A 39 1.03 1.53 -6.05
C MET A 39 1.57 1.12 -4.67
N PRO A 40 2.71 1.68 -4.23
CA PRO A 40 3.28 1.36 -2.93
C PRO A 40 2.34 1.76 -1.80
N ARG A 41 2.16 0.86 -0.82
CA ARG A 41 1.36 1.10 0.39
C ARG A 41 2.16 1.69 1.54
N LEU A 42 3.48 1.55 1.50
CA LEU A 42 4.40 2.05 2.50
C LEU A 42 5.56 2.78 1.82
N THR A 43 6.03 3.88 2.42
CA THR A 43 7.26 4.54 2.04
C THR A 43 8.09 4.80 3.29
N LEU A 44 9.36 4.41 3.24
CA LEU A 44 10.32 4.69 4.30
C LEU A 44 11.26 5.81 3.83
N VAL A 45 11.34 6.88 4.62
CA VAL A 45 12.23 8.01 4.35
C VAL A 45 13.24 8.12 5.49
N PRO A 46 14.54 7.90 5.22
CA PRO A 46 15.58 8.04 6.23
C PRO A 46 15.52 9.39 6.94
N GLY A 47 15.58 9.37 8.27
CA GLY A 47 15.50 10.56 9.11
C GLY A 47 14.10 11.15 9.33
N LEU A 48 13.08 10.69 8.60
CA LEU A 48 11.68 11.14 8.79
C LEU A 48 10.77 10.02 9.32
N GLY A 49 10.89 8.81 8.78
CA GLY A 49 10.11 7.65 9.23
C GLY A 49 9.30 6.99 8.11
N MET A 50 8.17 6.38 8.49
CA MET A 50 7.31 5.58 7.62
C MET A 50 6.01 6.31 7.29
N PHE A 51 5.59 6.25 6.04
CA PHE A 51 4.34 6.80 5.54
C PHE A 51 3.49 5.68 4.94
N GLY A 52 2.28 5.48 5.47
CA GLY A 52 1.27 4.58 4.92
C GLY A 52 0.36 5.28 3.91
N HIS A 53 0.02 4.58 2.83
CA HIS A 53 -0.76 5.10 1.71
C HIS A 53 -2.00 4.26 1.47
N GLY A 54 -3.12 4.92 1.21
CA GLY A 54 -4.39 4.27 0.95
C GLY A 54 -5.39 5.21 0.30
N ARG A 55 -6.49 4.66 -0.24
CA ARG A 55 -7.56 5.45 -0.87
C ARG A 55 -8.37 6.23 0.16
N THR A 56 -8.32 5.80 1.41
CA THR A 56 -8.94 6.45 2.56
C THR A 56 -7.95 6.53 3.72
N LEU A 57 -8.23 7.40 4.70
CA LEU A 57 -7.47 7.45 5.95
C LEU A 57 -7.45 6.09 6.67
N LYS A 58 -8.55 5.35 6.62
CA LYS A 58 -8.64 4.02 7.20
C LYS A 58 -7.65 3.07 6.53
N ASP A 59 -7.62 3.03 5.20
CA ASP A 59 -6.71 2.17 4.45
C ASP A 59 -5.24 2.53 4.71
N ALA A 60 -4.93 3.84 4.74
CA ALA A 60 -3.59 4.34 5.03
C ALA A 60 -3.11 3.95 6.44
N ARG A 61 -4.00 4.01 7.44
CA ARG A 61 -3.72 3.54 8.81
C ARG A 61 -3.46 2.05 8.85
N ILE A 62 -4.32 1.24 8.22
CA ILE A 62 -4.12 -0.21 8.14
C ILE A 62 -2.76 -0.54 7.50
N ALA A 63 -2.38 0.17 6.42
CA ALA A 63 -1.08 -0.03 5.79
C ALA A 63 0.07 0.28 6.77
N SER A 64 0.01 1.40 7.47
CA SER A 64 0.99 1.76 8.50
C SER A 64 1.07 0.74 9.63
N ASP A 65 -0.07 0.29 10.16
CA ASP A 65 -0.14 -0.68 11.26
C ASP A 65 0.52 -2.01 10.86
N VAL A 66 0.23 -2.49 9.64
CA VAL A 66 0.86 -3.69 9.09
C VAL A 66 2.37 -3.49 8.90
N GLY A 67 2.79 -2.31 8.44
CA GLY A 67 4.20 -1.96 8.29
C GLY A 67 4.96 -1.96 9.62
N GLU A 68 4.36 -1.39 10.67
CA GLU A 68 4.94 -1.33 12.01
C GLU A 68 5.05 -2.74 12.60
N MET A 69 3.99 -3.53 12.53
CA MET A 69 3.99 -4.93 12.96
C MET A 69 5.10 -5.74 12.25
N TRP A 70 5.27 -5.53 10.94
CA TRP A 70 6.31 -6.21 10.18
C TRP A 70 7.71 -5.81 10.64
N ILE A 71 7.96 -4.51 10.86
CA ILE A 71 9.24 -4.01 11.38
C ILE A 71 9.56 -4.62 12.73
N GLU A 72 8.60 -4.66 13.65
CA GLU A 72 8.80 -5.24 14.99
C GLU A 72 9.02 -6.76 14.91
N ALA A 73 8.29 -7.48 14.05
CA ALA A 73 8.47 -8.91 13.86
C ALA A 73 9.86 -9.24 13.29
N VAL A 74 10.32 -8.50 12.27
CA VAL A 74 11.65 -8.68 11.69
C VAL A 74 12.74 -8.32 12.69
N ARG A 75 12.58 -7.22 13.43
CA ARG A 75 13.54 -6.83 14.49
C ARG A 75 13.63 -7.91 15.58
N GLY A 76 12.49 -8.44 16.02
CA GLY A 76 12.44 -9.51 17.01
C GLY A 76 13.09 -10.80 16.51
N ALA A 77 12.87 -11.16 15.24
CA ALA A 77 13.54 -12.30 14.62
C ALA A 77 15.07 -12.10 14.58
N GLU A 78 15.53 -10.94 14.10
CA GLU A 78 16.96 -10.55 14.02
C GLU A 78 17.67 -10.55 15.39
N ALA A 79 16.93 -10.32 16.48
CA ALA A 79 17.48 -10.41 17.83
C ALA A 79 17.79 -11.86 18.27
N VAL A 80 17.14 -12.86 17.66
CA VAL A 80 17.35 -14.29 17.94
C VAL A 80 18.29 -14.93 16.91
N GLY A 81 18.17 -14.54 15.65
CA GLY A 81 18.98 -15.03 14.54
C GLY A 81 18.62 -14.32 13.23
N ARG A 82 19.24 -14.68 12.11
CA ARG A 82 19.06 -13.94 10.86
C ARG A 82 17.69 -14.20 10.22
N PHE A 83 16.89 -13.16 10.01
CA PHE A 83 15.61 -13.22 9.32
C PHE A 83 15.82 -13.52 7.83
N HIS A 84 15.02 -14.45 7.29
CA HIS A 84 14.97 -14.76 5.87
C HIS A 84 13.50 -14.81 5.43
N PRO A 85 13.05 -13.90 4.54
CA PRO A 85 11.70 -13.96 4.02
C PRO A 85 11.54 -15.13 3.05
N LEU A 86 10.29 -15.55 2.83
CA LEU A 86 9.95 -16.48 1.75
C LEU A 86 10.35 -15.91 0.38
N SER A 87 10.58 -16.80 -0.58
CA SER A 87 10.85 -16.38 -1.95
C SER A 87 9.63 -15.67 -2.54
N LYS A 88 9.86 -14.79 -3.52
CA LYS A 88 8.76 -14.11 -4.24
C LYS A 88 7.79 -15.12 -4.87
N ALA A 89 8.29 -16.23 -5.40
CA ALA A 89 7.45 -17.27 -6.00
C ALA A 89 6.55 -17.96 -4.97
N ASP A 90 7.04 -18.17 -3.75
CA ASP A 90 6.23 -18.77 -2.68
C ASP A 90 5.21 -17.78 -2.09
N LEU A 91 5.52 -16.48 -2.12
CA LEU A 91 4.62 -15.43 -1.66
C LEU A 91 3.47 -15.16 -2.64
N PHE A 92 3.70 -15.34 -3.93
CA PHE A 92 2.73 -14.98 -4.97
C PHE A 92 1.38 -15.73 -4.86
N PRO A 93 1.34 -17.07 -4.65
CA PRO A 93 0.08 -17.79 -4.45
C PRO A 93 -0.73 -17.30 -3.24
N LEU A 94 -0.05 -16.85 -2.17
CA LEU A 94 -0.70 -16.29 -0.99
C LEU A 94 -1.34 -14.94 -1.31
N GLU A 95 -0.59 -14.04 -1.95
CA GLU A 95 -1.07 -12.70 -2.33
C GLU A 95 -2.23 -12.75 -3.33
N TYR A 96 -2.21 -13.74 -4.23
CA TYR A 96 -3.21 -13.90 -5.29
C TYR A 96 -4.21 -15.03 -5.01
N TRP A 97 -4.41 -15.39 -3.74
CA TRP A 97 -5.39 -16.41 -3.39
C TRP A 97 -6.82 -15.92 -3.68
N SER A 98 -7.51 -16.59 -4.60
CA SER A 98 -8.78 -16.14 -5.15
C SER A 98 -9.90 -15.99 -4.11
N LEU A 99 -9.94 -16.87 -3.11
CA LEU A 99 -10.93 -16.81 -2.02
C LEU A 99 -10.72 -15.59 -1.11
N GLU A 100 -9.48 -15.17 -0.93
CA GLU A 100 -9.17 -13.97 -0.15
C GLU A 100 -9.51 -12.70 -0.93
N GLN A 101 -9.17 -12.66 -2.22
CA GLN A 101 -9.56 -11.53 -3.08
C GLN A 101 -11.08 -11.38 -3.20
N ALA A 102 -11.83 -12.49 -3.22
CA ALA A 102 -13.29 -12.48 -3.25
C ALA A 102 -13.90 -11.74 -2.04
N LYS A 103 -13.26 -11.78 -0.86
CA LYS A 103 -13.73 -11.04 0.33
C LYS A 103 -13.62 -9.52 0.14
N LEU A 104 -12.64 -9.08 -0.64
CA LEU A 104 -12.34 -7.66 -0.87
C LEU A 104 -13.11 -7.07 -2.06
N ALA A 105 -13.62 -7.90 -2.97
CA ALA A 105 -14.28 -7.49 -4.21
C ALA A 105 -15.54 -6.61 -4.02
N SER A 106 -16.16 -6.66 -2.83
CA SER A 106 -17.33 -5.85 -2.48
C SER A 106 -16.98 -4.39 -2.16
N ASN A 107 -15.71 -4.08 -1.87
CA ASN A 107 -15.27 -2.75 -1.46
C ASN A 107 -15.01 -1.84 -2.66
N LYS A 108 -16.07 -1.25 -3.21
CA LYS A 108 -15.98 -0.29 -4.32
C LYS A 108 -15.78 1.14 -3.80
N PRO A 109 -14.85 1.93 -4.37
CA PRO A 109 -14.69 3.34 -4.02
C PRO A 109 -16.01 4.10 -4.18
N LYS A 110 -16.30 5.02 -3.25
CA LYS A 110 -17.46 5.90 -3.34
C LYS A 110 -17.18 7.00 -4.39
N PRO A 111 -18.20 7.65 -4.96
CA PRO A 111 -18.02 8.64 -6.03
C PRO A 111 -17.05 9.79 -5.71
N LEU A 112 -16.94 10.16 -4.43
CA LEU A 112 -16.08 11.26 -3.97
C LEU A 112 -14.74 10.78 -3.36
N THR A 113 -14.44 9.48 -3.40
CA THR A 113 -13.17 8.96 -2.88
C THR A 113 -11.99 9.60 -3.65
N GLY A 114 -11.03 10.16 -2.91
CA GLY A 114 -9.86 10.83 -3.48
C GLY A 114 -10.10 12.26 -3.98
N GLN A 115 -11.32 12.79 -3.88
CA GLN A 115 -11.62 14.17 -4.24
C GLN A 115 -11.26 15.12 -3.08
N VAL A 116 -10.62 16.24 -3.40
CA VAL A 116 -10.30 17.31 -2.46
C VAL A 116 -11.27 18.47 -2.70
N VAL A 117 -11.93 18.94 -1.65
CA VAL A 117 -12.82 20.11 -1.70
C VAL A 117 -12.35 21.16 -0.71
N LEU A 118 -12.36 22.42 -1.12
CA LEU A 118 -12.15 23.58 -0.26
C LEU A 118 -13.51 24.15 0.13
N ILE A 119 -13.88 24.05 1.40
CA ILE A 119 -15.10 24.68 1.92
C ILE A 119 -14.71 26.04 2.48
N THR A 120 -15.24 27.11 1.88
CA THR A 120 -15.11 28.48 2.39
C THR A 120 -16.43 28.89 3.06
N GLY A 121 -16.39 29.73 4.10
CA GLY A 121 -17.60 30.25 4.76
C GLY A 121 -18.18 29.40 5.91
N GLY A 122 -17.45 28.39 6.41
CA GLY A 122 -17.87 27.54 7.54
C GLY A 122 -18.03 28.25 8.91
N ALA A 123 -17.73 29.55 8.99
CA ALA A 123 -17.94 30.40 10.17
C ALA A 123 -19.14 31.37 10.03
N GLY A 124 -20.07 31.09 9.11
CA GLY A 124 -21.38 31.76 9.08
C GLY A 124 -22.32 31.32 10.22
N ALA A 125 -23.61 31.60 10.09
CA ALA A 125 -24.64 31.54 11.15
C ALA A 125 -24.75 30.24 11.99
N ILE A 126 -24.19 29.10 11.57
CA ILE A 126 -24.27 27.80 12.28
C ILE A 126 -22.88 27.33 12.80
N GLY A 127 -21.79 27.92 12.32
CA GLY A 127 -20.41 27.54 12.68
C GLY A 127 -19.79 28.36 13.82
N ALA A 128 -20.49 29.41 14.28
CA ALA A 128 -20.12 30.16 15.47
C ALA A 128 -20.63 29.41 16.71
N ALA A 129 -19.87 28.42 17.18
CA ALA A 129 -20.00 27.95 18.55
C ALA A 129 -19.28 28.96 19.45
N THR A 130 -20.02 29.94 19.96
CA THR A 130 -19.62 30.71 21.16
C THR A 130 -20.02 29.96 22.41
#